data_AF-A0A355FST5-F1
#
_entry.id   AF-A0A355FST5-F1
#
_cell.length_a   1.000
_cell.length_b   1.000
_cell.length_c   1.000
_cell.angle_alpha   90.00
_cell.angle_beta   90.00
_cell.angle_gamma   90.00
#
_symmetry.space_group_name_H-M   'P 1'
#
loop_
_entity.id
_entity.type
_entity.pdbx_description
1 polymer ?
#
loop_
_entity_poly.entity_id
_entity_poly.type
_entity_poly.pdbx_seq_one_letter_code
_entity_poly.pdbx_strand_id
1 'polypeptide(L)'
;MFEGQPLPVSAIEVLATPLFLAMIGLVTTALLRLRFQREWTLTVWTAYQIKRVWQRLADESARTGGTITSHALGLICWALLGSFWEFQTLSEPSPHWGWTGAGWGILLGCCTLLTRHIGGWIGAWVTLEEEAVQRGFEVDRHMRNWLLWLLIAWLVWEAGQNIGFNEREVIWSHLLWLWFFWLALKWIRQIQSIAQKRLHFSWGIAYICTLEIGPSYLLYCELG
;
A
#
# COMPACT_ATOMS: atom_id res chain seq x y z
N MET A 1 -12.32 -44.48 -18.44
CA MET A 1 -12.43 -43.00 -18.52
C MET A 1 -11.31 -42.49 -17.61
N PHE A 2 -10.23 -41.97 -18.18
CA PHE A 2 -9.13 -41.43 -17.37
C PHE A 2 -9.63 -40.11 -16.79
N GLU A 3 -10.05 -40.13 -15.53
CA GLU A 3 -10.13 -38.92 -14.71
C GLU A 3 -8.69 -38.53 -14.37
N GLY A 4 -7.98 -38.01 -15.36
CA GLY A 4 -6.65 -37.44 -15.14
C GLY A 4 -6.79 -36.29 -14.17
N GLN A 5 -5.97 -36.27 -13.13
CA GLN A 5 -5.88 -35.10 -12.27
C GLN A 5 -5.55 -33.88 -13.15
N PRO A 6 -6.22 -32.73 -12.95
CA PRO A 6 -5.94 -31.53 -13.72
C PRO A 6 -4.45 -31.21 -13.60
N LEU A 7 -3.82 -30.88 -14.74
CA LEU A 7 -2.42 -30.49 -14.76
C LEU A 7 -2.20 -29.32 -13.78
N PRO A 8 -1.14 -29.35 -12.95
CA PRO A 8 -0.87 -28.27 -12.03
C PRO A 8 -0.68 -26.97 -12.82
N VAL A 9 -1.50 -25.97 -12.52
CA VAL A 9 -1.38 -24.64 -13.13
C VAL A 9 -0.06 -24.03 -12.70
N SER A 10 0.70 -23.49 -13.65
CA SER A 10 2.04 -22.95 -13.38
C SER A 10 1.97 -21.68 -12.52
N ALA A 11 2.98 -21.44 -11.68
CA ALA A 11 3.04 -20.24 -10.85
C ALA A 11 3.00 -18.94 -11.68
N ILE A 12 3.54 -18.95 -12.90
CA ILE A 12 3.51 -17.80 -13.80
C ILE A 12 2.09 -17.50 -14.27
N GLU A 13 1.30 -18.52 -14.62
CA GLU A 13 -0.12 -18.33 -14.96
C GLU A 13 -0.94 -17.87 -13.77
N VAL A 14 -0.57 -18.31 -12.57
CA VAL A 14 -1.16 -17.96 -11.26
C VAL A 14 -0.66 -16.63 -10.70
N LEU A 15 0.35 -16.00 -11.30
CA LEU A 15 0.85 -14.69 -10.88
C LEU A 15 0.80 -13.67 -12.01
N ALA A 16 0.23 -14.01 -13.17
CA ALA A 16 0.22 -13.18 -14.37
C ALA A 16 -0.37 -11.78 -14.12
N THR A 17 -1.57 -11.70 -13.53
CA THR A 17 -2.22 -10.41 -13.25
C THR A 17 -1.44 -9.57 -12.23
N PRO A 18 -1.03 -10.11 -11.06
CA PRO A 18 -0.13 -9.40 -10.15
C PRO A 18 1.19 -8.95 -10.80
N LEU A 19 1.84 -9.79 -11.61
CA LEU A 19 3.09 -9.46 -12.29
C LEU A 19 2.89 -8.31 -13.28
N PHE A 20 1.77 -8.29 -14.00
CA PHE A 20 1.43 -7.20 -14.89
C PHE A 20 1.20 -5.88 -14.13
N LEU A 21 0.46 -5.91 -13.02
CA LEU A 21 0.25 -4.74 -12.16
C LEU A 21 1.57 -4.25 -11.54
N ALA A 22 2.46 -5.16 -11.15
CA ALA A 22 3.81 -4.84 -10.68
C ALA A 22 4.64 -4.14 -11.77
N MET A 23 4.55 -4.59 -13.02
CA MET A 23 5.18 -3.92 -14.16
C MET A 23 4.64 -2.49 -14.37
N ILE A 24 3.32 -2.28 -14.27
CA ILE A 24 2.73 -0.94 -14.28
C ILE A 24 3.29 -0.09 -13.12
N GLY A 25 3.40 -0.68 -11.93
CA GLY A 25 4.00 -0.05 -10.76
C GLY A 25 5.45 0.39 -10.98
N LEU A 26 6.27 -0.47 -11.59
CA LEU A 26 7.66 -0.17 -11.94
C LEU A 26 7.77 0.97 -12.97
N VAL A 27 6.95 0.94 -14.02
CA VAL A 27 6.91 2.01 -15.04
C VAL A 27 6.48 3.34 -14.41
N THR A 28 5.45 3.32 -13.56
CA THR A 28 4.95 4.50 -12.86
C THR A 28 6.01 5.04 -11.88
N THR A 29 6.76 4.15 -11.24
CA THR A 29 7.88 4.50 -10.36
C THR A 29 9.03 5.12 -11.15
N ALA A 30 9.36 4.58 -12.33
CA ALA A 30 10.34 5.16 -13.23
C ALA A 30 9.90 6.57 -13.69
N LEU A 31 8.62 6.77 -14.00
CA LEU A 31 8.07 8.09 -14.29
C LEU A 31 8.26 9.06 -13.11
N LEU A 32 7.97 8.60 -11.88
CA LEU A 32 8.18 9.39 -10.65
C LEU A 32 9.65 9.82 -10.52
N ARG A 33 10.58 8.89 -10.70
CA ARG A 33 12.02 9.13 -10.63
C ARG A 33 12.50 10.11 -11.72
N LEU A 34 12.05 9.94 -12.96
CA LEU A 34 12.57 10.68 -14.12
C LEU A 34 11.94 12.07 -14.27
N ARG A 35 10.66 12.24 -13.93
CA ARG A 35 9.92 13.50 -14.15
C ARG A 35 9.63 14.27 -12.88
N PHE A 36 9.60 13.59 -11.74
CA PHE A 36 9.19 14.16 -10.46
C PHE A 36 10.25 13.92 -9.38
N GLN A 37 11.50 14.29 -9.68
CA GLN A 37 12.67 14.09 -8.81
C GLN A 37 12.45 14.54 -7.36
N ARG A 38 11.73 15.64 -7.13
CA ARG A 38 11.41 16.13 -5.78
C ARG A 38 10.55 15.14 -5.00
N GLU A 39 9.44 14.70 -5.60
CA GLU A 39 8.53 13.72 -5.01
C GLU A 39 9.22 12.36 -4.78
N TRP A 40 10.10 11.97 -5.71
CA TRP A 40 10.95 10.80 -5.54
C TRP A 40 11.91 10.97 -4.34
N THR A 41 12.58 12.12 -4.22
CA THR A 41 13.50 12.39 -3.12
C THR A 41 12.78 12.37 -1.77
N LEU A 42 11.58 12.96 -1.67
CA LEU A 42 10.74 12.87 -0.48
C LEU A 42 10.40 11.42 -0.15
N THR A 43 9.96 10.63 -1.15
CA THR A 43 9.68 9.19 -0.99
C THR A 43 10.88 8.45 -0.42
N VAL A 44 12.06 8.70 -0.99
CA VAL A 44 13.33 8.10 -0.59
C VAL A 44 13.70 8.50 0.84
N TRP A 45 13.60 9.77 1.20
CA TRP A 45 13.89 10.26 2.55
C TRP A 45 12.93 9.74 3.62
N THR A 46 11.67 9.46 3.29
CA THR A 46 10.73 8.86 4.25
C THR A 46 11.27 7.55 4.84
N ALA A 47 12.09 6.79 4.09
CA ALA A 47 12.65 5.52 4.56
C ALA A 47 13.91 5.63 5.43
N TYR A 48 14.72 6.68 5.35
CA TYR A 48 15.98 6.74 6.12
C TYR A 48 16.28 8.08 6.79
N GLN A 49 15.65 9.17 6.36
CA GLN A 49 15.90 10.53 6.84
C GLN A 49 14.58 11.31 7.02
N ILE A 50 13.68 10.77 7.84
CA ILE A 50 12.36 11.38 8.11
C ILE A 50 12.48 12.84 8.60
N LYS A 51 13.55 13.17 9.36
CA LYS A 51 13.85 14.54 9.80
C LYS A 51 13.97 15.54 8.64
N ARG A 52 14.54 15.13 7.50
CA ARG A 52 14.69 15.99 6.33
C ARG A 52 13.36 16.23 5.62
N VAL A 53 12.50 15.21 5.55
CA VAL A 53 11.12 15.34 5.02
C VAL A 53 10.42 16.47 5.78
N TRP A 54 10.50 16.48 7.11
CA TRP A 54 9.86 17.51 7.94
C TRP A 54 10.42 18.92 7.78
N GLN A 55 11.73 19.05 7.57
CA GLN A 55 12.39 20.35 7.43
C GLN A 55 12.13 20.98 6.07
N ARG A 56 11.96 20.16 5.03
CA ARG A 56 11.89 20.63 3.65
C ARG A 56 10.48 20.63 3.05
N LEU A 57 9.51 20.01 3.72
CA LEU A 57 8.11 20.00 3.29
C LEU A 57 7.54 21.40 3.00
N ALA A 58 7.88 22.38 3.85
CA ALA A 58 7.37 23.75 3.72
C ALA A 58 7.98 24.52 2.54
N ASP A 59 9.20 24.17 2.14
CA ASP A 59 9.96 24.86 1.08
C ASP A 59 9.89 24.13 -0.27
N GLU A 60 9.65 22.82 -0.26
CA GLU A 60 9.60 21.96 -1.43
C GLU A 60 8.15 21.63 -1.79
N SER A 61 7.35 22.62 -2.21
CA SER A 61 5.98 22.36 -2.65
C SER A 61 5.94 21.29 -3.76
N ALA A 62 5.21 20.21 -3.49
CA ALA A 62 5.04 19.12 -4.44
C ALA A 62 4.29 19.62 -5.68
N ARG A 63 4.86 19.41 -6.87
CA ARG A 63 4.13 19.70 -8.12
C ARG A 63 2.96 18.72 -8.22
N THR A 64 1.77 19.23 -8.55
CA THR A 64 0.52 18.46 -8.65
C THR A 64 0.68 17.12 -9.37
N GLY A 65 1.46 17.08 -10.46
CA GLY A 65 1.74 15.84 -11.20
C GLY A 65 2.52 14.77 -10.43
N GLY A 66 3.47 15.16 -9.57
CA GLY A 66 4.20 14.22 -8.71
C GLY A 66 3.28 13.60 -7.66
N THR A 67 2.47 14.43 -7.01
CA THR A 67 1.45 13.98 -6.04
C THR A 67 0.47 13.00 -6.68
N ILE A 68 -0.07 13.31 -7.86
CA ILE A 68 -0.98 12.41 -8.60
C ILE A 68 -0.28 11.07 -8.90
N THR A 69 0.95 11.11 -9.38
CA THR A 69 1.73 9.88 -9.68
C THR A 69 1.94 9.04 -8.42
N SER A 70 2.22 9.68 -7.29
CA SER A 70 2.39 9.04 -5.97
C SER A 70 1.08 8.40 -5.47
N HIS A 71 -0.07 9.04 -5.68
CA HIS A 71 -1.37 8.42 -5.41
C HIS A 71 -1.67 7.24 -6.36
N ALA A 72 -1.32 7.34 -7.64
CA ALA A 72 -1.47 6.26 -8.60
C ALA A 72 -0.66 5.01 -8.19
N LEU A 73 0.57 5.18 -7.71
CA LEU A 73 1.37 4.09 -7.12
C LEU A 73 0.65 3.43 -5.93
N GLY A 74 0.05 4.25 -5.05
CA GLY A 74 -0.78 3.75 -3.96
C GLY A 74 -2.02 2.96 -4.43
N LEU A 75 -2.67 3.38 -5.52
CA LEU A 75 -3.80 2.64 -6.09
C LEU A 75 -3.37 1.32 -6.75
N ILE A 76 -2.21 1.30 -7.41
CA ILE A 76 -1.62 0.06 -7.96
C ILE A 76 -1.31 -0.93 -6.83
N CYS A 77 -0.82 -0.44 -5.70
CA CYS A 77 -0.63 -1.27 -4.51
C CYS A 77 -1.94 -1.93 -4.04
N TRP A 78 -3.03 -1.17 -3.99
CA TRP A 78 -4.33 -1.74 -3.65
C TRP A 78 -4.86 -2.71 -4.71
N ALA A 79 -4.61 -2.44 -5.99
CA ALA A 79 -4.94 -3.34 -7.09
C ALA A 79 -4.21 -4.69 -6.93
N LEU A 80 -2.92 -4.68 -6.59
CA LEU A 80 -2.14 -5.89 -6.30
C LEU A 80 -2.77 -6.69 -5.16
N LEU A 81 -3.03 -6.04 -4.02
CA LEU A 81 -3.64 -6.69 -2.86
C LEU A 81 -5.01 -7.29 -3.19
N GLY A 82 -5.85 -6.56 -3.94
CA GLY A 82 -7.15 -7.03 -4.39
C GLY A 82 -7.05 -8.23 -5.34
N SER A 83 -6.05 -8.25 -6.23
CA SER A 83 -5.79 -9.41 -7.11
C SER A 83 -5.42 -10.66 -6.30
N PHE A 84 -4.64 -10.52 -5.23
CA PHE A 84 -4.32 -11.65 -4.34
C PHE A 84 -5.49 -12.09 -3.48
N TRP A 85 -6.34 -11.16 -3.06
CA TRP A 85 -7.57 -11.48 -2.34
C TRP A 85 -8.53 -12.31 -3.20
N GLU A 86 -8.72 -11.94 -4.47
CA GLU A 86 -9.51 -12.75 -5.40
C GLU A 86 -8.87 -14.14 -5.60
N PHE A 87 -7.55 -14.18 -5.79
CA PHE A 87 -6.84 -15.45 -5.93
C PHE A 87 -7.05 -16.40 -4.73
N GLN A 88 -7.03 -15.86 -3.50
CA GLN A 88 -7.27 -16.65 -2.30
C GLN A 88 -8.72 -17.18 -2.19
N THR A 89 -9.69 -16.43 -2.69
CA THR A 89 -11.13 -16.78 -2.57
C THR A 89 -11.62 -17.74 -3.66
N LEU A 90 -10.83 -17.96 -4.71
CA LEU A 90 -11.18 -18.89 -5.78
C LEU A 90 -11.03 -20.36 -5.33
N SER A 91 -12.07 -21.15 -5.61
CA SER A 91 -12.06 -22.60 -5.41
C SER A 91 -11.39 -23.35 -6.57
N GLU A 92 -11.46 -22.79 -7.78
CA GLU A 92 -10.93 -23.38 -9.01
C GLU A 92 -10.19 -22.33 -9.85
N PRO A 93 -9.17 -22.73 -10.65
CA PRO A 93 -8.48 -21.82 -11.56
C PRO A 93 -9.44 -21.26 -12.61
N SER A 94 -9.56 -19.93 -12.68
CA SER A 94 -10.34 -19.23 -13.71
C SER A 94 -9.41 -18.72 -14.82
N PRO A 95 -9.84 -18.60 -16.09
CA PRO A 95 -9.02 -18.05 -17.17
C PRO A 95 -8.81 -16.53 -17.10
N HIS A 96 -9.62 -15.80 -16.33
CA HIS A 96 -9.57 -14.33 -16.21
C HIS A 96 -9.55 -13.86 -14.76
N TRP A 97 -8.68 -14.47 -13.96
CA TRP A 97 -8.59 -14.20 -12.53
C TRP A 97 -7.66 -13.00 -12.22
N GLY A 98 -7.90 -12.36 -11.08
CA GLY A 98 -7.09 -11.26 -10.54
C GLY A 98 -7.51 -9.87 -10.98
N TRP A 99 -8.14 -9.72 -12.16
CA TRP A 99 -8.56 -8.41 -12.68
C TRP A 99 -9.77 -7.83 -11.95
N THR A 100 -10.72 -8.68 -11.57
CA THR A 100 -11.91 -8.26 -10.80
C THR A 100 -11.49 -7.81 -9.41
N GLY A 101 -10.66 -8.61 -8.75
CA GLY A 101 -10.03 -8.31 -7.47
C GLY A 101 -9.19 -7.04 -7.53
N ALA A 102 -8.40 -6.85 -8.58
CA ALA A 102 -7.67 -5.61 -8.79
C ALA A 102 -8.59 -4.39 -8.90
N GLY A 103 -9.72 -4.51 -9.60
CA GLY A 103 -10.75 -3.48 -9.67
C GLY A 103 -11.33 -3.12 -8.30
N TRP A 104 -11.71 -4.13 -7.50
CA TRP A 104 -12.16 -3.94 -6.12
C TRP A 104 -11.08 -3.32 -5.24
N GLY A 105 -9.83 -3.75 -5.41
CA GLY A 105 -8.67 -3.15 -4.76
C GLY A 105 -8.55 -1.66 -5.05
N ILE A 106 -8.59 -1.25 -6.32
CA ILE A 106 -8.55 0.16 -6.72
C ILE A 106 -9.70 0.94 -6.07
N LEU A 107 -10.93 0.40 -6.10
CA LEU A 107 -12.08 1.04 -5.48
C LEU A 107 -11.87 1.25 -3.98
N LEU A 108 -11.44 0.20 -3.27
CA LEU A 108 -11.11 0.29 -1.84
C LEU A 108 -9.99 1.32 -1.61
N GLY A 109 -8.97 1.33 -2.46
CA GLY A 109 -7.89 2.31 -2.43
C GLY A 109 -8.40 3.75 -2.54
N CYS A 110 -9.29 4.03 -3.49
CA CYS A 110 -9.96 5.32 -3.63
C CYS A 110 -10.77 5.68 -2.39
N CYS A 111 -11.57 4.74 -1.87
CA CYS A 111 -12.31 4.93 -0.63
C CYS A 111 -11.37 5.26 0.54
N THR A 112 -10.23 4.57 0.67
CA THR A 112 -9.25 4.85 1.74
C THR A 112 -8.59 6.22 1.59
N LEU A 113 -8.40 6.73 0.37
CA LEU A 113 -7.89 8.09 0.17
C LEU A 113 -8.91 9.14 0.62
N LEU A 114 -10.20 8.95 0.27
CA LEU A 114 -11.28 9.85 0.65
C LEU A 114 -11.51 9.86 2.16
N THR A 115 -11.64 8.68 2.78
CA THR A 115 -11.86 8.58 4.22
C THR A 115 -10.68 9.15 5.00
N ARG A 116 -9.45 8.96 4.54
CA ARG A 116 -8.28 9.57 5.15
C ARG A 116 -8.32 11.09 5.08
N HIS A 117 -8.67 11.63 3.92
CA HIS A 117 -8.74 13.09 3.75
C HIS A 117 -9.80 13.71 4.67
N ILE A 118 -10.98 13.10 4.75
CA ILE A 118 -12.06 13.51 5.66
C ILE A 118 -11.61 13.39 7.12
N GLY A 119 -11.02 12.26 7.50
CA GLY A 119 -10.56 12.01 8.87
C GLY A 119 -9.49 13.01 9.32
N GLY A 120 -8.50 13.31 8.47
CA GLY A 120 -7.51 14.32 8.81
C GLY A 120 -8.08 15.75 8.78
N TRP A 121 -9.06 16.06 7.93
CA TRP A 121 -9.76 17.35 7.98
C TRP A 121 -10.50 17.56 9.31
N ILE A 122 -11.24 16.55 9.77
CA ILE A 122 -11.88 16.56 11.09
C ILE A 122 -10.83 16.67 12.19
N GLY A 123 -9.74 15.89 12.11
CA GLY A 123 -8.64 15.94 13.06
C GLY A 123 -7.99 17.32 13.15
N ALA A 124 -7.73 17.96 12.01
CA ALA A 124 -7.17 19.30 11.95
C ALA A 124 -8.12 20.34 12.55
N TRP A 125 -9.42 20.26 12.26
CA TRP A 125 -10.44 21.14 12.83
C TRP A 125 -10.52 21.02 14.36
N VAL A 126 -10.47 19.80 14.90
CA VAL A 126 -10.54 19.55 16.35
C VAL A 126 -9.25 19.98 17.07
N THR A 127 -8.09 19.75 16.44
CA THR A 127 -6.79 19.97 17.09
C THR A 127 -6.19 21.34 16.83
N LEU A 128 -6.68 22.07 15.83
CA LEU A 128 -6.10 23.31 15.31
C LEU A 128 -4.64 23.13 14.81
N GLU A 129 -4.22 21.90 14.51
CA GLU A 129 -2.86 21.52 14.11
C GLU A 129 -2.80 21.08 12.63
N GLU A 130 -3.28 21.94 11.72
CA GLU A 130 -3.35 21.65 10.27
C GLU A 130 -2.02 21.21 9.66
N GLU A 131 -0.91 21.83 10.05
CA GLU A 131 0.42 21.48 9.55
C GLU A 131 0.85 20.05 9.90
N ALA A 132 0.48 19.58 11.10
CA ALA A 132 0.83 18.24 11.56
C ALA A 132 0.05 17.17 10.78
N VAL A 133 -1.22 17.45 10.48
CA VAL A 133 -2.09 16.61 9.66
C VAL A 133 -1.56 16.50 8.23
N GLN A 134 -1.23 17.63 7.58
CA GLN A 134 -0.69 17.66 6.23
C GLN A 134 0.62 16.87 6.11
N ARG A 135 1.51 17.06 7.10
CA ARG A 135 2.75 16.28 7.27
C ARG A 135 2.48 14.77 7.37
N GLY A 136 1.48 14.38 8.15
CA GLY A 136 1.04 13.00 8.26
C GLY A 136 0.56 12.42 6.93
N PHE A 137 -0.21 13.17 6.14
CA PHE A 137 -0.66 12.74 4.82
C PHE A 137 0.47 12.51 3.83
N GLU A 138 1.51 13.35 3.87
CA GLU A 138 2.67 13.16 3.01
C GLU A 138 3.46 11.90 3.36
N VAL A 139 3.75 11.67 4.64
CA VAL A 139 4.43 10.44 5.07
C VAL A 139 3.60 9.21 4.74
N ASP A 140 2.29 9.24 4.99
CA ASP A 140 1.38 8.15 4.61
C ASP A 140 1.41 7.88 3.10
N ARG A 141 1.39 8.92 2.26
CA ARG A 141 1.51 8.79 0.80
C ARG A 141 2.81 8.12 0.37
N HIS A 142 3.94 8.57 0.90
CA HIS A 142 5.24 8.00 0.57
C HIS A 142 5.42 6.59 1.14
N MET A 143 4.85 6.28 2.30
CA MET A 143 4.85 4.91 2.84
C MET A 143 4.06 3.94 1.96
N ARG A 144 3.00 4.37 1.26
CA ARG A 144 2.33 3.53 0.25
C ARG A 144 3.21 3.22 -0.96
N ASN A 145 4.05 4.17 -1.38
CA ASN A 145 5.05 3.88 -2.42
C ASN A 145 6.00 2.79 -1.93
N TRP A 146 6.46 2.84 -0.68
CA TRP A 146 7.28 1.77 -0.10
C TRP A 146 6.56 0.43 -0.04
N LEU A 147 5.26 0.40 0.25
CA LEU A 147 4.47 -0.83 0.19
C LEU A 147 4.50 -1.45 -1.21
N LEU A 148 4.33 -0.65 -2.25
CA LEU A 148 4.43 -1.14 -3.63
C LEU A 148 5.79 -1.80 -3.91
N TRP A 149 6.89 -1.19 -3.47
CA TRP A 149 8.23 -1.76 -3.63
C TRP A 149 8.40 -3.07 -2.86
N LEU A 150 7.87 -3.13 -1.63
CA LEU A 150 7.84 -4.35 -0.82
C LEU A 150 7.02 -5.46 -1.50
N LEU A 151 5.85 -5.13 -2.04
CA LEU A 151 4.99 -6.07 -2.79
C LEU A 151 5.66 -6.57 -4.06
N ILE A 152 6.35 -5.71 -4.81
CA ILE A 152 7.07 -6.13 -6.02
C ILE A 152 8.23 -7.07 -5.66
N ALA A 153 9.03 -6.72 -4.64
CA ALA A 153 10.13 -7.56 -4.19
C ALA A 153 9.63 -8.93 -3.69
N TRP A 154 8.55 -8.93 -2.90
CA TRP A 154 7.88 -10.14 -2.45
C TRP A 154 7.31 -10.96 -3.61
N LEU A 155 6.66 -10.33 -4.59
CA LEU A 155 6.12 -11.02 -5.76
C LEU A 155 7.21 -11.70 -6.61
N VAL A 156 8.36 -11.04 -6.78
CA VAL A 156 9.52 -11.65 -7.46
C VAL A 156 10.04 -12.85 -6.67
N TRP A 157 10.05 -12.76 -5.33
CA TRP A 157 10.40 -13.89 -4.47
C TRP A 157 9.43 -15.06 -4.63
N GLU A 158 8.11 -14.83 -4.55
CA GLU A 158 7.08 -15.86 -4.72
C GLU A 158 7.13 -16.51 -6.11
N ALA A 159 7.34 -15.71 -7.16
CA ALA A 159 7.52 -16.22 -8.52
C ALA A 159 8.75 -17.13 -8.63
N GLY A 160 9.83 -16.83 -7.88
CA GLY A 160 11.03 -17.66 -7.80
C GLY A 160 10.84 -18.98 -7.03
N GLN A 161 9.91 -19.03 -6.08
CA GLN A 161 9.56 -20.26 -5.37
C GLN A 161 8.71 -21.21 -6.22
N ASN A 162 8.13 -20.71 -7.33
CA ASN A 162 7.27 -21.48 -8.24
C ASN A 162 6.08 -22.17 -7.53
N ILE A 163 5.50 -21.48 -6.55
CA ILE A 163 4.33 -21.93 -5.78
C ILE A 163 3.07 -21.77 -6.66
N GLY A 164 2.33 -22.87 -6.86
CA GLY A 164 1.14 -22.92 -7.72
C GLY A 164 -0.18 -22.64 -6.98
N PHE A 165 -1.30 -22.78 -7.71
CA PHE A 165 -2.66 -22.51 -7.20
C PHE A 165 -3.03 -23.30 -5.92
N ASN A 166 -2.51 -24.53 -5.79
CA ASN A 166 -2.83 -25.42 -4.68
C ASN A 166 -2.28 -24.94 -3.33
N GLU A 167 -1.28 -24.06 -3.36
CA GLU A 167 -0.62 -23.52 -2.16
C GLU A 167 -0.96 -22.03 -1.96
N ARG A 168 -2.10 -21.57 -2.49
CA ARG A 168 -2.56 -20.18 -2.40
C ARG A 168 -2.63 -19.63 -0.97
N GLU A 169 -2.95 -20.47 0.01
CA GLU A 169 -3.01 -20.09 1.42
C GLU A 169 -1.63 -19.67 1.97
N VAL A 170 -0.56 -20.29 1.48
CA VAL A 170 0.83 -19.96 1.86
C VAL A 170 1.18 -18.58 1.32
N ILE A 171 0.90 -18.34 0.03
CA ILE A 171 1.10 -17.04 -0.63
C ILE A 171 0.32 -15.95 0.12
N TRP A 172 -0.94 -16.23 0.47
CA TRP A 172 -1.78 -15.29 1.23
C TRP A 172 -1.22 -15.01 2.62
N SER A 173 -0.75 -16.03 3.34
CA SER A 173 -0.14 -15.87 4.66
C SER A 173 1.11 -14.98 4.61
N HIS A 174 2.00 -15.19 3.64
CA HIS A 174 3.17 -14.34 3.43
C HIS A 174 2.78 -12.89 3.14
N LEU A 175 1.75 -12.68 2.33
CA LEU A 175 1.23 -11.35 2.01
C LEU A 175 0.68 -10.63 3.25
N LEU A 176 -0.05 -11.33 4.11
CA LEU A 176 -0.55 -10.78 5.38
C LEU A 176 0.60 -10.36 6.30
N TRP A 177 1.63 -11.20 6.43
CA TRP A 177 2.82 -10.84 7.21
C TRP A 177 3.54 -9.61 6.65
N LEU A 178 3.67 -9.51 5.33
CA LEU A 178 4.24 -8.33 4.67
C LEU A 178 3.42 -7.07 4.96
N TRP A 179 2.09 -7.18 4.91
CA TRP A 179 1.18 -6.09 5.23
C TRP A 179 1.34 -5.62 6.68
N PHE A 180 1.36 -6.54 7.65
CA PHE A 180 1.57 -6.21 9.07
C PHE A 180 2.96 -5.60 9.31
N PHE A 181 3.99 -6.13 8.67
CA PHE A 181 5.33 -5.55 8.72
C PHE A 181 5.36 -4.11 8.20
N TRP A 182 4.72 -3.87 7.05
CA TRP A 182 4.61 -2.52 6.51
C TRP A 182 3.81 -1.58 7.42
N LEU A 183 2.71 -2.04 7.99
CA LEU A 183 1.92 -1.28 8.97
C LEU A 183 2.78 -0.88 10.17
N ALA A 184 3.56 -1.81 10.73
CA ALA A 184 4.47 -1.53 11.83
C ALA A 184 5.51 -0.46 11.45
N LEU A 185 6.15 -0.56 10.27
CA LEU A 185 7.08 0.45 9.78
C LEU A 185 6.42 1.82 9.63
N LYS A 186 5.22 1.86 9.06
CA LYS A 186 4.45 3.09 8.88
C LYS A 186 4.13 3.74 10.22
N TRP A 187 3.67 2.97 11.20
CA TRP A 187 3.36 3.45 12.54
C TRP A 187 4.60 4.02 13.22
N ILE A 188 5.75 3.35 13.11
CA ILE A 188 7.02 3.87 13.62
C ILE A 188 7.33 5.25 13.02
N ARG A 189 7.14 5.43 11.70
CA ARG A 189 7.36 6.74 11.03
C ARG A 189 6.39 7.81 11.51
N GLN A 190 5.13 7.45 11.72
CA GLN A 190 4.11 8.37 12.21
C GLN A 190 4.38 8.80 13.67
N ILE A 191 4.78 7.87 14.53
CA ILE A 191 5.16 8.14 15.93
C ILE A 191 6.41 9.03 15.99
N GLN A 192 7.41 8.80 15.12
CA GLN A 192 8.58 9.67 14.98
C GLN A 192 8.18 11.12 14.65
N SER A 193 7.12 11.32 13.88
CA SER A 193 6.55 12.65 13.60
C SER A 193 6.00 13.32 14.86
N ILE A 194 5.14 12.59 15.59
CA ILE A 194 4.46 13.08 16.80
C ILE A 194 5.48 13.45 17.90
N ALA A 195 6.48 12.59 18.11
CA ALA A 195 7.53 12.80 19.11
C ALA A 195 8.37 14.06 18.83
N GLN A 196 8.58 14.41 17.56
CA GLN A 196 9.37 15.58 17.18
C GLN A 196 8.63 16.90 17.44
N LYS A 197 7.30 16.96 17.24
CA LYS A 197 6.48 18.16 17.53
C LYS A 197 6.04 18.29 18.99
N ARG A 198 6.38 17.32 19.87
CA ARG A 198 5.91 17.26 21.28
C ARG A 198 4.38 17.37 21.42
N LEU A 199 3.64 16.85 20.44
CA LEU A 199 2.18 16.81 20.51
C LEU A 199 1.75 15.87 21.65
N HIS A 200 0.64 16.21 22.33
CA HIS A 200 0.09 15.36 23.40
C HIS A 200 -0.18 13.94 22.87
N PHE A 201 0.48 12.95 23.49
CA PHE A 201 0.53 11.54 23.07
C PHE A 201 -0.86 10.91 22.88
N SER A 202 -1.86 11.34 23.67
CA SER A 202 -3.25 10.88 23.59
C SER A 202 -3.94 11.18 22.25
N TRP A 203 -3.55 12.26 21.56
CA TRP A 203 -4.16 12.67 20.29
C TRP A 203 -3.46 12.10 19.07
N GLY A 204 -2.16 11.79 19.20
CA GLY A 204 -1.44 10.98 18.21
C GLY A 204 -2.08 9.60 18.03
N ILE A 205 -2.58 9.01 19.12
CA ILE A 205 -3.33 7.74 19.10
C ILE A 205 -4.70 7.93 18.46
N ALA A 206 -5.46 8.98 18.79
CA ALA A 206 -6.76 9.24 18.15
C ALA A 206 -6.65 9.40 16.62
N TYR A 207 -5.58 10.05 16.13
CA TYR A 207 -5.27 10.20 14.70
C TYR A 207 -4.89 8.87 14.03
N ILE A 208 -4.08 8.04 14.70
CA ILE A 208 -3.72 6.69 14.23
C ILE A 208 -4.96 5.77 14.21
N CYS A 209 -5.82 5.88 15.22
CA CYS A 209 -7.00 5.04 15.39
C CYS A 209 -8.15 5.39 14.41
N THR A 210 -8.41 6.66 14.13
CA THR A 210 -9.50 7.07 13.20
C THR A 210 -9.18 6.82 11.73
N LEU A 211 -7.91 6.75 11.34
CA LEU A 211 -7.49 6.60 9.94
C LEU A 211 -7.23 5.16 9.50
N GLU A 212 -7.07 4.20 10.43
CA GLU A 212 -6.52 2.87 10.08
C GLU A 212 -7.15 1.67 10.79
N ILE A 213 -7.79 1.84 11.96
CA ILE A 213 -8.45 0.71 12.63
C ILE A 213 -9.61 0.20 11.77
N GLY A 214 -10.38 1.06 11.09
CA GLY A 214 -11.50 0.63 10.24
C GLY A 214 -11.09 -0.38 9.15
N PRO A 215 -10.17 -0.03 8.22
CA PRO A 215 -9.72 -0.96 7.18
C PRO A 215 -8.98 -2.18 7.74
N SER A 216 -8.17 -2.02 8.79
CA SER A 216 -7.40 -3.14 9.38
C SER A 216 -8.29 -4.10 10.16
N TYR A 217 -9.36 -3.59 10.80
CA TYR A 217 -10.40 -4.36 11.47
C TYR A 217 -11.33 -5.02 10.46
N LEU A 218 -11.65 -4.38 9.33
CA LEU A 218 -12.36 -5.03 8.22
C LEU A 218 -11.51 -6.16 7.62
N LEU A 219 -10.22 -5.94 7.38
CA LEU A 219 -9.29 -7.02 7.01
C LEU A 219 -9.30 -8.12 8.09
N TYR A 220 -9.21 -7.80 9.38
CA TYR A 220 -9.18 -8.81 10.43
C TYR A 220 -10.51 -9.56 10.65
N CYS A 221 -11.65 -8.90 10.57
CA CYS A 221 -12.98 -9.48 10.84
C CYS A 221 -13.60 -10.19 9.65
N GLU A 222 -13.22 -9.83 8.41
CA GLU A 222 -13.63 -10.56 7.21
C GLU A 222 -12.61 -11.66 6.81
N LEU A 223 -11.40 -11.69 7.40
CA LEU A 223 -10.31 -12.63 7.04
C LEU A 223 -9.79 -13.49 8.21
N GLY A 224 -10.49 -13.49 9.35
CA GLY A 224 -10.21 -14.35 10.51
C GLY A 224 -11.22 -15.47 10.64
#